data_AF-A0A2V6EFY5-F1
#
_entry.id   AF-A0A2V6EFY5-F1
#
_cell.length_a   1.000
_cell.length_b   1.000
_cell.length_c   1.000
_cell.angle_alpha   90.00
_cell.angle_beta   90.00
_cell.angle_gamma   90.00
#
_symmetry.space_group_name_H-M   'P 1'
#
loop_
_entity.id
_entity.type
_entity.pdbx_description
1 polymer ?
#
loop_
_entity_poly.entity_id
_entity_poly.type
_entity_poly.pdbx_seq_one_letter_code
_entity_poly.pdbx_strand_id
1 'polypeptide(L)'
;MEFEKNTMLFGADPTPRIVAIELAETGTVKVHRREKDGSTTTDVEPFHPFVWADSDVVDLGIEAEKLKGDLKFGWLITVDSWKELIALRNGLKNAGRDFFAFTDPVQHYLAATGRTLFKDLPFEELKRMQIEVLSFSEGANDHIMSIALSDNSGWEELIIVDLKKTEESERSAIKRVTSLIKERDPDVIEGHNLFRFDLPYLVARAKKLKTKLDWGRSGGFLRSRPSRLQIAEKTIDYPKFTIDGRHFVDTFLLAQFYDVGMRSLTGFERTDVARHFGLCDEEISALTGKELERAYTDNNEKFRRRALCGVRETRAVSELLSPSYFIQAQIFPYNYQDVIVRGNATRINGLFLREYFRQRHGIPELPLPQTFEGGYTDIFFTGVARNVWHCDVASLYPSIMLQFDCFPQSDRLEIFRHLLTDLRTFRLETKAAMRAEKEPARQHHLQALQNTFKILINSFYGYLGFGQGHFADFDAAARVTQIGRDLLKKMIDWLNAHGAKVIEVDTDGIYFVPPNKIDIGDLQKGLAKELPPGIEVEFDEQFAAMFSYKAKNYALLTKDGDVIIKGGALKSRGLEKFQRVFLEEMI
;
A
#
# COMPACT_ATOMS: atom_id res chain seq x y z
N MET A 1 -5.45 -26.70 -0.69
CA MET A 1 -4.99 -26.19 -2.00
C MET A 1 -3.67 -25.49 -1.73
N GLU A 2 -2.61 -25.72 -2.52
CA GLU A 2 -1.39 -24.92 -2.35
C GLU A 2 -1.72 -23.45 -2.60
N PHE A 3 -1.30 -22.59 -1.67
CA PHE A 3 -1.62 -21.16 -1.63
C PHE A 3 -1.43 -20.45 -2.99
N GLU A 4 -0.28 -20.68 -3.63
CA GLU A 4 0.12 -20.07 -4.90
C GLU A 4 -0.74 -20.51 -6.09
N LYS A 5 -1.52 -21.60 -5.94
CA LYS A 5 -2.44 -22.11 -6.96
C LYS A 5 -3.85 -21.52 -6.85
N ASN A 6 -4.11 -20.64 -5.88
CA ASN A 6 -5.40 -19.98 -5.77
C ASN A 6 -5.57 -18.96 -6.91
N THR A 7 -6.23 -19.37 -8.00
CA THR A 7 -6.42 -18.55 -9.21
C THR A 7 -7.30 -17.34 -8.99
N MET A 8 -8.20 -17.37 -7.99
CA MET A 8 -9.03 -16.21 -7.65
C MET A 8 -8.20 -15.10 -7.03
N LEU A 9 -7.22 -15.47 -6.19
CA LEU A 9 -6.31 -14.54 -5.54
C LEU A 9 -5.17 -14.10 -6.48
N PHE A 10 -4.47 -15.04 -7.11
CA PHE A 10 -3.26 -14.78 -7.91
C PHE A 10 -3.51 -14.56 -9.40
N GLY A 11 -4.76 -14.71 -9.87
CA GLY A 11 -5.08 -14.71 -11.29
C GLY A 11 -4.81 -16.08 -11.94
N ALA A 12 -5.60 -16.39 -12.96
CA ALA A 12 -5.65 -17.72 -13.58
C ALA A 12 -4.50 -18.02 -14.57
N ASP A 13 -3.85 -16.99 -15.11
CA ASP A 13 -2.74 -17.17 -16.05
C ASP A 13 -1.42 -17.33 -15.26
N PRO A 14 -0.69 -18.44 -15.42
CA PRO A 14 0.52 -18.73 -14.66
C PRO A 14 1.79 -18.09 -15.23
N THR A 15 1.70 -17.22 -16.25
CA THR A 15 2.87 -16.65 -16.93
C THR A 15 3.84 -16.03 -15.91
N PRO A 16 5.07 -16.55 -15.81
CA PRO A 16 5.99 -16.15 -14.77
C PRO A 16 6.79 -14.92 -15.16
N ARG A 17 7.36 -14.26 -14.14
CA ARG A 17 8.41 -13.25 -14.22
C ARG A 17 8.07 -12.04 -15.09
N ILE A 18 6.77 -11.73 -15.21
CA ILE A 18 6.30 -10.46 -15.78
C ILE A 18 6.74 -9.34 -14.84
N VAL A 19 7.52 -8.40 -15.37
CA VAL A 19 8.04 -7.26 -14.60
C VAL A 19 7.31 -5.96 -14.91
N ALA A 20 6.74 -5.80 -16.10
CA ALA A 20 5.93 -4.65 -16.46
C ALA A 20 4.99 -4.95 -17.63
N ILE A 21 3.81 -4.34 -17.60
CA ILE A 21 2.89 -4.28 -18.74
C ILE A 21 2.73 -2.83 -19.18
N GLU A 22 2.74 -2.58 -20.48
CA GLU A 22 2.47 -1.25 -21.04
C GLU A 22 1.56 -1.32 -22.26
N LEU A 23 0.74 -0.28 -22.46
CA LEU A 23 0.07 -0.08 -23.73
C LEU A 23 1.12 0.40 -24.75
N ALA A 24 1.22 -0.30 -25.88
CA ALA A 24 2.13 0.02 -26.96
C ALA A 24 1.42 0.88 -28.02
N GLU A 25 1.13 0.32 -29.18
CA GLU A 25 0.20 0.92 -30.12
C GLU A 25 -1.23 0.80 -29.56
N THR A 26 -2.20 1.55 -30.11
CA THR A 26 -3.53 1.60 -29.50
C THR A 26 -4.22 0.23 -29.39
N GLY A 27 -3.83 -0.76 -30.21
CA GLY A 27 -4.37 -2.13 -30.21
C GLY A 27 -3.40 -3.21 -29.72
N THR A 28 -2.27 -2.85 -29.10
CA THR A 28 -1.32 -3.84 -28.57
C THR A 28 -0.81 -3.47 -27.18
N VAL A 29 -0.44 -4.50 -26.41
CA VAL A 29 0.31 -4.34 -25.17
C VAL A 29 1.69 -4.95 -25.30
N LYS A 30 2.65 -4.43 -24.55
CA LYS A 30 3.95 -5.05 -24.35
C LYS A 30 4.02 -5.68 -22.98
N VAL A 31 4.48 -6.92 -22.96
CA VAL A 31 4.69 -7.73 -21.76
C VAL A 31 6.20 -7.88 -21.57
N HIS A 32 6.76 -7.17 -20.61
CA HIS A 32 8.17 -7.28 -20.27
C HIS A 32 8.37 -8.38 -19.25
N ARG A 33 9.27 -9.32 -19.53
CA ARG A 33 9.62 -10.43 -18.63
C ARG A 33 11.11 -10.43 -18.31
N ARG A 34 11.44 -10.81 -17.08
CA ARG A 34 12.82 -11.00 -16.62
C ARG A 34 13.17 -12.48 -16.73
N GLU A 35 14.16 -12.83 -17.52
CA GLU A 35 14.62 -14.22 -17.61
C GLU A 35 15.49 -14.59 -16.40
N LYS A 36 15.78 -15.89 -16.22
CA LYS A 36 16.59 -16.39 -15.10
C LYS A 36 18.06 -15.95 -15.18
N ASP A 37 18.56 -15.66 -16.37
CA ASP A 37 19.90 -15.10 -16.58
C ASP A 37 19.97 -13.59 -16.34
N GLY A 38 18.83 -12.97 -15.96
CA GLY A 38 18.73 -11.54 -15.72
C GLY A 38 18.52 -10.70 -16.97
N SER A 39 18.37 -11.28 -18.16
CA SER A 39 18.01 -10.55 -19.39
C SER A 39 16.52 -10.18 -19.41
N THR A 40 16.14 -9.20 -20.25
CA THR A 40 14.74 -8.77 -20.42
C THR A 40 14.23 -9.24 -21.78
N THR A 41 13.10 -9.94 -21.80
CA THR A 41 12.33 -10.24 -23.01
C THR A 41 11.10 -9.35 -23.06
N THR A 42 10.62 -9.06 -24.27
CA THR A 42 9.42 -8.23 -24.47
C THR A 42 8.57 -8.84 -25.56
N ASP A 43 7.38 -9.28 -25.18
CA ASP A 43 6.38 -9.81 -26.10
C ASP A 43 5.39 -8.69 -26.44
N VAL A 44 4.99 -8.59 -27.71
CA VAL A 44 3.92 -7.68 -28.15
C VAL A 44 2.69 -8.53 -28.43
N GLU A 45 1.60 -8.24 -27.72
CA GLU A 45 0.36 -9.01 -27.79
C GLU A 45 -0.82 -8.13 -28.20
N PRO A 46 -1.84 -8.70 -28.89
CA PRO A 46 -3.10 -8.01 -29.17
C PRO A 46 -3.77 -7.52 -27.88
N PHE A 47 -4.36 -6.33 -27.94
CA PHE A 47 -5.08 -5.73 -26.83
C PHE A 47 -6.56 -5.59 -27.15
N HIS A 48 -7.38 -6.31 -26.39
CA HIS A 48 -8.84 -6.31 -26.54
C HIS A 48 -9.52 -5.71 -25.30
N PRO A 49 -9.57 -4.37 -25.16
CA PRO A 49 -10.26 -3.74 -24.05
C PRO A 49 -11.77 -3.91 -24.17
N PHE A 50 -12.48 -3.75 -23.05
CA PHE A 50 -13.88 -4.12 -22.98
C PHE A 50 -14.71 -3.20 -22.09
N VAL A 51 -16.03 -3.34 -22.15
CA VAL A 51 -17.01 -2.59 -21.36
C VAL A 51 -18.07 -3.54 -20.85
N TRP A 52 -18.43 -3.42 -19.57
CA TRP A 52 -19.69 -3.97 -19.07
C TRP A 52 -20.80 -2.95 -19.28
N ALA A 53 -21.86 -3.31 -19.99
CA ALA A 53 -22.97 -2.44 -20.34
C ALA A 53 -24.31 -2.97 -19.78
N ASP A 54 -25.27 -2.07 -19.60
CA ASP A 54 -26.63 -2.37 -19.15
C ASP A 54 -27.51 -3.00 -20.25
N SER A 55 -27.12 -2.83 -21.51
CA SER A 55 -27.89 -3.20 -22.71
C SER A 55 -26.96 -3.72 -23.81
N ASP A 56 -27.54 -4.39 -24.81
CA ASP A 56 -26.79 -4.74 -26.02
C ASP A 56 -26.45 -3.46 -26.83
N VAL A 57 -25.58 -3.61 -27.83
CA VAL A 57 -25.19 -2.54 -28.77
C VAL A 57 -25.31 -2.97 -30.22
N VAL A 58 -26.26 -3.85 -30.51
CA VAL A 58 -26.43 -4.40 -31.87
C VAL A 58 -26.75 -3.28 -32.87
N ASP A 59 -27.46 -2.24 -32.43
CA ASP A 59 -27.77 -1.06 -33.22
C ASP A 59 -26.53 -0.22 -33.61
N LEU A 60 -25.42 -0.36 -32.87
CA LEU A 60 -24.14 0.27 -33.21
C LEU A 60 -23.28 -0.60 -34.15
N GLY A 61 -23.76 -1.79 -34.55
CA GLY A 61 -23.03 -2.72 -35.39
C GLY A 61 -21.83 -3.37 -34.69
N ILE A 62 -21.80 -3.36 -33.35
CA ILE A 62 -20.74 -3.96 -32.53
C ILE A 62 -21.29 -5.22 -31.88
N GLU A 63 -20.51 -6.29 -31.88
CA GLU A 63 -20.88 -7.53 -31.20
C GLU A 63 -20.91 -7.34 -29.67
N ALA A 64 -21.95 -7.86 -29.03
CA ALA A 64 -22.11 -7.84 -27.59
C ALA A 64 -22.42 -9.25 -27.08
N GLU A 65 -21.73 -9.67 -26.01
CA GLU A 65 -21.95 -10.94 -25.34
C GLU A 65 -22.92 -10.74 -24.17
N LYS A 66 -24.00 -11.53 -24.11
CA LYS A 66 -24.86 -11.57 -22.92
C LYS A 66 -24.16 -12.36 -21.82
N LEU A 67 -23.94 -11.72 -20.67
CA LEU A 67 -23.30 -12.34 -19.52
C LEU A 67 -24.30 -13.12 -18.67
N LYS A 68 -23.79 -14.05 -17.87
CA LYS A 68 -24.56 -14.79 -16.86
C LYS A 68 -25.08 -13.86 -15.76
N GLY A 69 -26.18 -14.26 -15.15
CA GLY A 69 -26.79 -13.59 -14.00
C GLY A 69 -27.79 -12.49 -14.36
N ASP A 70 -28.20 -11.76 -13.34
CA ASP A 70 -29.30 -10.78 -13.34
C ASP A 70 -28.84 -9.35 -12.95
N LEU A 71 -27.53 -9.14 -12.80
CA LEU A 71 -26.96 -7.87 -12.36
C LEU A 71 -27.02 -6.80 -13.46
N LYS A 72 -27.03 -5.51 -13.06
CA LYS A 72 -27.25 -4.35 -13.95
C LYS A 72 -26.42 -4.41 -15.22
N PHE A 73 -25.10 -4.55 -15.10
CA PHE A 73 -24.22 -4.57 -16.26
C PHE A 73 -24.03 -6.00 -16.79
N GLY A 74 -25.09 -6.50 -17.42
CA GLY A 74 -25.22 -7.88 -17.89
C GLY A 74 -24.80 -8.12 -19.35
N TRP A 75 -24.12 -7.17 -19.98
CA TRP A 75 -23.59 -7.30 -21.35
C TRP A 75 -22.11 -6.95 -21.38
N LEU A 76 -21.32 -7.67 -22.19
CA LEU A 76 -19.90 -7.42 -22.40
C LEU A 76 -19.65 -7.04 -23.85
N ILE A 77 -18.99 -5.91 -24.06
CA ILE A 77 -18.63 -5.40 -25.38
C ILE A 77 -17.11 -5.33 -25.43
N THR A 78 -16.50 -5.97 -26.41
CA THR A 78 -15.04 -5.98 -26.60
C THR A 78 -14.70 -5.29 -27.91
N VAL A 79 -13.60 -4.55 -27.93
CA VAL A 79 -13.07 -3.83 -29.09
C VAL A 79 -11.59 -4.15 -29.26
N ASP A 80 -10.98 -3.73 -30.37
CA ASP A 80 -9.59 -4.13 -30.73
C ASP A 80 -8.55 -3.04 -30.44
N SER A 81 -8.97 -1.92 -29.84
CA SER A 81 -8.04 -0.87 -29.44
C SER A 81 -8.54 0.03 -28.31
N TRP A 82 -7.60 0.64 -27.59
CA TRP A 82 -7.86 1.68 -26.61
C TRP A 82 -8.58 2.88 -27.22
N LYS A 83 -8.28 3.20 -28.48
CA LYS A 83 -8.94 4.28 -29.23
C LYS A 83 -10.42 3.95 -29.47
N GLU A 84 -10.71 2.73 -29.91
CA GLU A 84 -12.10 2.26 -30.06
C GLU A 84 -12.82 2.21 -28.73
N LEU A 85 -12.16 1.82 -27.64
CA LEU A 85 -12.79 1.82 -26.30
C LEU A 85 -13.22 3.24 -25.91
N ILE A 86 -12.37 4.24 -26.14
CA ILE A 86 -12.72 5.64 -25.88
C ILE A 86 -13.92 6.07 -26.73
N ALA A 87 -13.94 5.70 -28.02
CA ALA A 87 -15.06 6.00 -28.91
C ALA A 87 -16.37 5.32 -28.45
N LEU A 88 -16.32 4.03 -28.11
CA LEU A 88 -17.45 3.26 -27.59
C LEU A 88 -18.02 3.87 -26.31
N ARG A 89 -17.15 4.21 -25.34
CA ARG A 89 -17.56 4.86 -24.08
C ARG A 89 -18.29 6.19 -24.32
N ASN A 90 -17.78 6.99 -25.26
CA ASN A 90 -18.43 8.25 -25.63
C ASN A 90 -19.79 8.00 -26.33
N GLY A 91 -19.85 7.01 -27.22
CA GLY A 91 -21.08 6.61 -27.91
C GLY A 91 -22.17 6.14 -26.94
N LEU A 92 -21.83 5.21 -26.03
CA LEU A 92 -22.73 4.72 -24.98
C LEU A 92 -23.27 5.86 -24.12
N LYS A 93 -22.38 6.75 -23.66
CA LYS A 93 -22.77 7.93 -22.88
C LYS A 93 -23.74 8.84 -23.64
N ASN A 94 -23.49 9.09 -24.92
CA ASN A 94 -24.35 9.94 -25.75
C ASN A 94 -25.71 9.29 -26.03
N ALA A 95 -25.77 7.96 -26.07
CA ALA A 95 -27.00 7.19 -26.21
C ALA A 95 -27.77 7.03 -24.89
N GLY A 96 -27.25 7.56 -23.77
CA GLY A 96 -27.88 7.43 -22.45
C GLY A 96 -27.85 6.00 -21.88
N ARG A 97 -26.87 5.18 -22.30
CA ARG A 97 -26.66 3.82 -21.80
C ARG A 97 -25.64 3.82 -20.67
N ASP A 98 -25.96 3.13 -19.58
CA ASP A 98 -25.04 3.00 -18.46
C ASP A 98 -24.00 1.92 -18.75
N PHE A 99 -22.77 2.18 -18.33
CA PHE A 99 -21.68 1.22 -18.48
C PHE A 99 -20.60 1.39 -17.42
N PHE A 100 -19.81 0.33 -17.25
CA PHE A 100 -18.56 0.35 -16.50
C PHE A 100 -17.39 -0.11 -17.37
N ALA A 101 -16.28 0.63 -17.30
CA ALA A 101 -15.02 0.28 -17.94
C ALA A 101 -13.86 0.78 -17.08
N PHE A 102 -12.76 0.02 -17.02
CA PHE A 102 -11.55 0.53 -16.36
C PHE A 102 -11.01 1.74 -17.11
N THR A 103 -10.38 2.65 -16.36
CA THR A 103 -9.77 3.87 -16.91
C THR A 103 -8.30 3.70 -17.30
N ASP A 104 -7.73 2.55 -16.98
CA ASP A 104 -6.33 2.20 -17.19
C ASP A 104 -6.22 0.99 -18.13
N PRO A 105 -5.55 1.12 -19.31
CA PRO A 105 -5.43 0.02 -20.26
C PRO A 105 -4.69 -1.19 -19.67
N VAL A 106 -3.74 -0.98 -18.76
CA VAL A 106 -3.02 -2.10 -18.14
C VAL A 106 -3.95 -2.92 -17.25
N GLN A 107 -4.85 -2.25 -16.51
CA GLN A 107 -5.84 -2.94 -15.70
C GLN A 107 -6.82 -3.75 -16.57
N HIS A 108 -7.23 -3.24 -17.74
CA HIS A 108 -8.02 -4.03 -18.71
C HIS A 108 -7.30 -5.32 -19.09
N TYR A 109 -6.05 -5.22 -19.52
CA TYR A 109 -5.29 -6.37 -19.97
C TYR A 109 -5.07 -7.40 -18.85
N LEU A 110 -4.64 -6.96 -17.67
CA LEU A 110 -4.40 -7.85 -16.52
C LEU A 110 -5.69 -8.51 -16.01
N ALA A 111 -6.80 -7.77 -15.99
CA ALA A 111 -8.10 -8.33 -15.61
C ALA A 111 -8.62 -9.34 -16.65
N ALA A 112 -8.46 -9.04 -17.94
CA ALA A 112 -8.95 -9.90 -19.01
C ALA A 112 -8.15 -11.21 -19.15
N THR A 113 -6.83 -11.12 -19.06
CA THR A 113 -5.93 -12.28 -19.19
C THR A 113 -5.83 -13.09 -17.91
N GLY A 114 -6.09 -12.47 -16.75
CA GLY A 114 -5.81 -13.08 -15.45
C GLY A 114 -4.33 -13.14 -15.12
N ARG A 115 -3.46 -12.45 -15.87
CA ARG A 115 -2.04 -12.28 -15.55
C ARG A 115 -1.87 -11.30 -14.39
N THR A 116 -0.77 -11.47 -13.66
CA THR A 116 -0.29 -10.53 -12.64
C THR A 116 1.23 -10.46 -12.71
N LEU A 117 1.83 -9.53 -11.98
CA LEU A 117 3.28 -9.33 -12.04
C LEU A 117 4.00 -10.29 -11.08
N PHE A 118 5.27 -10.55 -11.37
CA PHE A 118 6.25 -11.15 -10.46
C PHE A 118 5.98 -12.58 -9.96
N LYS A 119 5.07 -13.34 -10.57
CA LYS A 119 4.97 -14.79 -10.33
C LYS A 119 6.33 -15.46 -10.59
N ASP A 120 6.76 -16.37 -9.73
CA ASP A 120 8.06 -17.07 -9.84
C ASP A 120 9.29 -16.14 -9.99
N LEU A 121 9.19 -14.90 -9.49
CA LEU A 121 10.31 -13.97 -9.37
C LEU A 121 10.53 -13.66 -7.88
N PRO A 122 11.67 -14.04 -7.29
CA PRO A 122 12.05 -13.59 -5.96
C PRO A 122 12.22 -12.06 -5.92
N PHE A 123 11.93 -11.43 -4.77
CA PHE A 123 12.04 -9.98 -4.63
C PHE A 123 13.49 -9.51 -4.80
N GLU A 124 14.45 -10.34 -4.41
CA GLU A 124 15.88 -10.12 -4.51
C GLU A 124 16.36 -10.11 -5.97
N GLU A 125 15.66 -10.83 -6.86
CA GLU A 125 15.97 -10.87 -8.30
C GLU A 125 15.34 -9.70 -9.08
N LEU A 126 14.35 -9.01 -8.51
CA LEU A 126 13.80 -7.79 -9.10
C LEU A 126 14.89 -6.71 -9.13
N LYS A 127 15.25 -6.20 -10.32
CA LYS A 127 16.29 -5.19 -10.42
C LYS A 127 15.76 -3.83 -9.95
N ARG A 128 16.23 -3.36 -8.79
CA ARG A 128 15.79 -2.12 -8.15
C ARG A 128 16.96 -1.15 -8.07
N MET A 129 16.81 0.03 -8.67
CA MET A 129 17.83 1.09 -8.66
C MET A 129 17.34 2.27 -7.84
N GLN A 130 18.14 2.71 -6.86
CA GLN A 130 17.87 3.91 -6.07
C GLN A 130 18.54 5.12 -6.71
N ILE A 131 17.89 6.28 -6.66
CA ILE A 131 18.42 7.56 -7.10
C ILE A 131 18.22 8.62 -6.01
N GLU A 132 19.25 9.45 -5.77
CA GLU A 132 19.15 10.68 -4.99
C GLU A 132 19.75 11.83 -5.80
N VAL A 133 19.04 12.94 -5.89
CA VAL A 133 19.54 14.20 -6.45
C VAL A 133 19.77 15.19 -5.33
N LEU A 134 20.96 15.76 -5.25
CA LEU A 134 21.25 16.91 -4.39
C LEU A 134 21.31 18.16 -5.28
N SER A 135 20.62 19.23 -4.89
CA SER A 135 20.55 20.48 -5.64
C SER A 135 21.06 21.67 -4.85
N PHE A 136 21.70 22.60 -5.55
CA PHE A 136 22.07 23.91 -5.03
C PHE A 136 20.94 24.87 -5.38
N SER A 137 20.33 25.50 -4.38
CA SER A 137 19.03 26.19 -4.56
C SER A 137 19.07 27.66 -4.15
N GLU A 138 20.03 28.45 -4.69
CA GLU A 138 20.05 29.91 -4.52
C GLU A 138 19.88 30.66 -5.86
N GLY A 139 18.68 31.20 -6.10
CA GLY A 139 18.40 32.18 -7.14
C GLY A 139 18.89 31.79 -8.55
N ALA A 140 19.76 32.61 -9.14
CA ALA A 140 20.29 32.40 -10.49
C ALA A 140 21.29 31.23 -10.60
N ASN A 141 21.79 30.72 -9.47
CA ASN A 141 22.77 29.64 -9.39
C ASN A 141 22.14 28.26 -9.19
N ASP A 142 20.84 28.10 -9.44
CA ASP A 142 20.17 26.78 -9.35
C ASP A 142 20.82 25.75 -10.29
N HIS A 143 21.33 24.64 -9.74
CA HIS A 143 21.90 23.51 -10.45
C HIS A 143 21.93 22.22 -9.61
N ILE A 144 22.03 21.07 -10.28
CA ILE A 144 22.33 19.78 -9.63
C ILE A 144 23.74 19.85 -9.03
N MET A 145 23.90 19.56 -7.73
CA MET A 145 25.22 19.33 -7.11
C MET A 145 25.74 17.95 -7.47
N SER A 146 24.87 16.93 -7.35
CA SER A 146 25.22 15.54 -7.64
C SER A 146 24.00 14.67 -7.91
N ILE A 147 24.22 13.57 -8.62
CA ILE A 147 23.28 12.46 -8.77
C ILE A 147 23.98 11.21 -8.23
N ALA A 148 23.43 10.65 -7.15
CA ALA A 148 23.86 9.36 -6.61
C ALA A 148 22.93 8.26 -7.10
N LEU A 149 23.50 7.10 -7.41
CA LEU A 149 22.78 5.90 -7.82
C LEU A 149 23.26 4.72 -7.00
N SER A 150 22.36 3.81 -6.66
CA SER A 150 22.71 2.47 -6.22
C SER A 150 21.76 1.43 -6.80
N ASP A 151 22.07 0.15 -6.65
CA ASP A 151 21.07 -0.90 -6.87
C ASP A 151 21.10 -1.99 -5.79
N ASN A 152 20.18 -2.94 -5.92
CA ASN A 152 20.03 -4.07 -5.01
C ASN A 152 21.17 -5.10 -5.09
N SER A 153 22.14 -4.96 -6.02
CA SER A 153 23.37 -5.77 -6.01
C SER A 153 24.50 -5.15 -5.19
N GLY A 154 24.28 -3.98 -4.59
CA GLY A 154 25.31 -3.25 -3.85
C GLY A 154 26.14 -2.28 -4.69
N TRP A 155 25.87 -2.15 -6.00
CA TRP A 155 26.59 -1.20 -6.84
C TRP A 155 26.21 0.23 -6.51
N GLU A 156 27.16 1.15 -6.64
CA GLU A 156 27.00 2.56 -6.37
C GLU A 156 27.76 3.40 -7.39
N GLU A 157 27.18 4.50 -7.82
CA GLU A 157 27.83 5.52 -8.66
C GLU A 157 27.47 6.90 -8.13
N LEU A 158 28.47 7.79 -8.03
CA LEU A 158 28.28 9.19 -7.68
C LEU A 158 28.76 10.09 -8.81
N ILE A 159 27.83 10.88 -9.36
CA ILE A 159 28.12 11.86 -10.40
C ILE A 159 28.05 13.25 -9.76
N ILE A 160 29.20 13.93 -9.63
CA ILE A 160 29.28 15.28 -9.04
C ILE A 160 29.41 16.30 -10.17
N VAL A 161 28.64 17.39 -10.08
CA VAL A 161 28.71 18.50 -11.03
C VAL A 161 29.87 19.42 -10.66
N ASP A 162 30.71 19.73 -11.64
CA ASP A 162 31.84 20.67 -11.48
C ASP A 162 31.34 22.12 -11.52
N LEU A 163 31.53 22.84 -10.42
CA LEU A 163 31.19 24.25 -10.26
C LEU A 163 31.90 25.18 -11.25
N LYS A 164 33.09 24.80 -11.75
CA LYS A 164 33.82 25.61 -12.73
C LYS A 164 33.20 25.55 -14.12
N LYS A 165 32.40 24.51 -14.40
CA LYS A 165 31.76 24.24 -15.70
C LYS A 165 30.34 23.70 -15.52
N THR A 166 29.55 24.37 -14.70
CA THR A 166 28.25 23.87 -14.21
C THR A 166 27.34 23.38 -15.34
N GLU A 167 27.08 24.18 -16.38
CA GLU A 167 26.15 23.80 -17.45
C GLU A 167 26.61 22.55 -18.23
N GLU A 168 27.90 22.48 -18.58
CA GLU A 168 28.47 21.34 -19.31
C GLU A 168 28.49 20.07 -18.45
N SER A 169 28.89 20.22 -17.19
CA SER A 169 28.98 19.12 -16.24
C SER A 169 27.59 18.57 -15.86
N GLU A 170 26.60 19.45 -15.65
CA GLU A 170 25.22 19.06 -15.40
C GLU A 170 24.60 18.36 -16.62
N ARG A 171 24.87 18.87 -17.84
CA ARG A 171 24.47 18.20 -19.09
C ARG A 171 25.10 16.81 -19.20
N SER A 172 26.37 16.67 -18.84
CA SER A 172 27.08 15.38 -18.80
C SER A 172 26.46 14.44 -17.75
N ALA A 173 26.13 14.96 -16.57
CA ALA A 173 25.53 14.17 -15.49
C ALA A 173 24.16 13.60 -15.88
N ILE A 174 23.30 14.41 -16.50
CA ILE A 174 21.97 13.97 -17.00
C ILE A 174 22.12 12.90 -18.10
N LYS A 175 23.10 13.04 -18.99
CA LYS A 175 23.40 12.00 -19.99
C LYS A 175 23.92 10.73 -19.34
N ARG A 176 24.81 10.85 -18.34
CA ARG A 176 25.41 9.71 -17.64
C ARG A 176 24.37 8.91 -16.86
N VAL A 177 23.48 9.56 -16.09
CA VAL A 177 22.39 8.84 -15.39
C VAL A 177 21.47 8.12 -16.38
N THR A 178 21.17 8.74 -17.52
CA THR A 178 20.36 8.11 -18.58
C THR A 178 21.05 6.87 -19.15
N SER A 179 22.36 6.95 -19.44
CA SER A 179 23.14 5.80 -19.90
C SER A 179 23.18 4.69 -18.85
N LEU A 180 23.39 5.03 -17.58
CA LEU A 180 23.45 4.06 -16.48
C LEU A 180 22.13 3.33 -16.27
N ILE A 181 20.99 4.03 -16.32
CA ILE A 181 19.67 3.38 -16.21
C ILE A 181 19.45 2.41 -17.38
N LYS A 182 19.86 2.77 -18.60
CA LYS A 182 19.77 1.88 -19.76
C LYS A 182 20.70 0.67 -19.65
N GLU A 183 21.94 0.88 -19.20
CA GLU A 183 22.95 -0.16 -19.04
C GLU A 183 22.58 -1.17 -17.96
N ARG A 184 22.10 -0.70 -16.81
CA ARG A 184 21.77 -1.54 -15.65
C ARG A 184 20.38 -2.17 -15.76
N ASP A 185 19.52 -1.58 -16.59
CA ASP A 185 18.16 -2.03 -16.90
C ASP A 185 17.26 -2.37 -15.68
N PRO A 186 17.07 -1.45 -14.72
CA PRO A 186 16.26 -1.71 -13.53
C PRO A 186 14.77 -1.89 -13.85
N ASP A 187 14.12 -2.87 -13.23
CA ASP A 187 12.66 -3.03 -13.26
C ASP A 187 11.95 -1.92 -12.48
N VAL A 188 12.61 -1.43 -11.43
CA VAL A 188 12.07 -0.41 -10.52
C VAL A 188 13.12 0.67 -10.25
N ILE A 189 12.70 1.93 -10.34
CA ILE A 189 13.49 3.09 -9.91
C ILE A 189 12.89 3.63 -8.61
N GLU A 190 13.73 3.76 -7.60
CA GLU A 190 13.34 4.07 -6.23
C GLU A 190 13.99 5.37 -5.76
N GLY A 191 13.31 6.14 -4.92
CA GLY A 191 13.83 7.37 -4.33
C GLY A 191 12.99 7.78 -3.13
N HIS A 192 13.50 8.69 -2.29
CA HIS A 192 12.75 9.24 -1.16
C HIS A 192 12.22 10.63 -1.50
N ASN A 193 10.90 10.78 -1.55
CA ASN A 193 10.21 11.97 -2.08
C ASN A 193 10.43 12.15 -3.60
N LEU A 194 10.68 11.02 -4.28
CA LEU A 194 10.99 10.90 -5.71
C LEU A 194 10.02 11.66 -6.61
N PHE A 195 8.71 11.55 -6.34
CA PHE A 195 7.70 12.17 -7.20
C PHE A 195 7.61 13.68 -7.04
N ARG A 196 7.90 14.22 -5.85
CA ARG A 196 7.72 15.65 -5.57
C ARG A 196 9.02 16.45 -5.73
N PHE A 197 10.17 15.77 -5.79
CA PHE A 197 11.46 16.43 -5.89
C PHE A 197 12.33 15.91 -7.03
N ASP A 198 12.94 14.72 -6.92
CA ASP A 198 14.00 14.27 -7.84
C ASP A 198 13.56 14.22 -9.30
N LEU A 199 12.42 13.57 -9.60
CA LEU A 199 11.92 13.46 -10.98
C LEU A 199 11.49 14.82 -11.55
N PRO A 200 10.68 15.66 -10.86
CA PRO A 200 10.40 17.02 -11.32
C PRO A 200 11.66 17.85 -11.57
N TYR A 201 12.63 17.78 -10.65
CA TYR A 201 13.86 18.56 -10.73
C TYR A 201 14.71 18.13 -11.92
N LEU A 202 14.97 16.82 -12.08
CA LEU A 202 15.69 16.28 -13.23
C LEU A 202 15.03 16.67 -14.57
N VAL A 203 13.70 16.59 -14.66
CA VAL A 203 12.97 16.99 -15.88
C VAL A 203 13.12 18.48 -16.16
N ALA A 204 13.01 19.34 -15.14
CA ALA A 204 13.20 20.77 -15.29
C ALA A 204 14.62 21.11 -15.77
N ARG A 205 15.65 20.48 -15.17
CA ARG A 205 17.06 20.67 -15.56
C ARG A 205 17.34 20.12 -16.96
N ALA A 206 16.84 18.94 -17.29
CA ALA A 206 16.99 18.36 -18.62
C ALA A 206 16.37 19.25 -19.71
N LYS A 207 15.18 19.83 -19.45
CA LYS A 207 14.55 20.80 -20.36
C LYS A 207 15.40 22.06 -20.55
N LYS A 208 15.92 22.64 -19.47
CA LYS A 208 16.80 23.83 -19.51
C LYS A 208 18.07 23.55 -20.34
N LEU A 209 18.67 22.38 -20.15
CA LEU A 209 19.93 21.98 -20.79
C LEU A 209 19.77 21.36 -22.17
N LYS A 210 18.53 21.20 -22.65
CA LYS A 210 18.15 20.53 -23.90
C LYS A 210 18.68 19.09 -23.97
N THR A 211 18.58 18.37 -22.87
CA THR A 211 18.97 16.96 -22.72
C THR A 211 17.73 16.08 -22.59
N LYS A 212 17.84 14.83 -23.02
CA LYS A 212 16.74 13.84 -22.99
C LYS A 212 16.86 12.94 -21.76
N LEU A 213 15.72 12.63 -21.14
CA LEU A 213 15.54 11.61 -20.10
C LEU A 213 14.71 10.46 -20.68
N ASP A 214 15.30 9.69 -21.58
CA ASP A 214 14.63 8.63 -22.33
C ASP A 214 14.87 7.25 -21.70
N TRP A 215 14.49 7.11 -20.43
CA TRP A 215 14.79 5.91 -19.64
C TRP A 215 13.90 4.68 -19.99
N GLY A 216 12.96 4.79 -20.92
CA GLY A 216 12.02 3.70 -21.26
C GLY A 216 12.73 2.52 -21.92
N ARG A 217 12.29 1.28 -21.62
CA ARG A 217 12.84 0.06 -22.24
C ARG A 217 12.55 -0.02 -23.74
N SER A 218 11.36 0.42 -24.12
CA SER A 218 10.89 0.52 -25.50
C SER A 218 11.31 1.83 -26.19
N GLY A 219 12.24 2.59 -25.61
CA GLY A 219 12.39 4.02 -25.87
C GLY A 219 11.31 4.84 -25.16
N GLY A 220 11.29 6.15 -25.40
CA GLY A 220 10.30 7.05 -24.81
C GLY A 220 10.80 7.81 -23.57
N PHE A 221 10.12 8.92 -23.28
CA PHE A 221 10.49 9.86 -22.24
C PHE A 221 9.63 9.68 -20.98
N LEU A 222 10.14 10.17 -19.85
CA LEU A 222 9.33 10.37 -18.64
C LEU A 222 8.05 11.16 -18.96
N ARG A 223 6.90 10.59 -18.60
CA ARG A 223 5.60 11.26 -18.68
C ARG A 223 5.08 11.53 -17.28
N SER A 224 4.56 12.73 -17.03
CA SER A 224 3.93 13.06 -15.76
C SER A 224 2.52 13.59 -15.94
N ARG A 225 1.70 13.36 -14.92
CA ARG A 225 0.38 13.98 -14.77
C ARG A 225 0.16 14.37 -13.31
N PRO A 226 -0.62 15.44 -13.03
CA PRO A 226 -1.07 15.71 -11.67
C PRO A 226 -1.80 14.49 -11.10
N SER A 227 -1.50 14.17 -9.85
CA SER A 227 -2.12 13.07 -9.12
C SER A 227 -2.32 13.47 -7.66
N ARG A 228 -3.26 12.81 -7.03
CA ARG A 228 -3.61 13.01 -5.63
C ARG A 228 -3.77 11.65 -4.97
N LEU A 229 -3.27 11.54 -3.75
CA LEU A 229 -3.43 10.36 -2.91
C LEU A 229 -3.95 10.79 -1.55
N GLN A 230 -4.99 10.10 -1.08
CA GLN A 230 -5.49 10.23 0.28
C GLN A 230 -4.85 9.11 1.12
N ILE A 231 -4.10 9.48 2.15
CA ILE A 231 -3.53 8.56 3.13
C ILE A 231 -4.08 8.96 4.50
N ALA A 232 -5.00 8.14 5.01
CA ALA A 232 -5.79 8.46 6.20
C ALA A 232 -6.41 9.87 6.09
N GLU A 233 -6.16 10.75 7.05
CA GLU A 233 -6.65 12.14 7.05
C GLU A 233 -5.86 13.09 6.13
N LYS A 234 -4.74 12.67 5.54
CA LYS A 234 -3.87 13.54 4.73
C LYS A 234 -4.09 13.37 3.24
N THR A 235 -4.19 14.50 2.55
CA THR A 235 -4.14 14.56 1.09
C THR A 235 -2.73 14.93 0.64
N ILE A 236 -2.14 14.12 -0.24
CA ILE A 236 -0.82 14.35 -0.83
C ILE A 236 -1.01 14.56 -2.32
N ASP A 237 -0.72 15.77 -2.79
CA ASP A 237 -0.65 16.08 -4.21
C ASP A 237 0.79 15.84 -4.71
N TYR A 238 0.92 15.14 -5.83
CA TYR A 238 2.20 14.83 -6.45
C TYR A 238 2.04 14.63 -7.96
N PRO A 239 3.05 14.95 -8.78
CA PRO A 239 3.04 14.53 -10.18
C PRO A 239 3.35 13.03 -10.26
N LYS A 240 2.40 12.25 -10.76
CA LYS A 240 2.63 10.83 -11.02
C LYS A 240 3.45 10.69 -12.30
N PHE A 241 4.70 10.27 -12.16
CA PHE A 241 5.56 9.91 -13.27
C PHE A 241 5.32 8.47 -13.72
N THR A 242 5.49 8.24 -15.01
CA THR A 242 5.40 6.93 -15.66
C THR A 242 6.46 6.85 -16.73
N ILE A 243 6.96 5.63 -16.96
CA ILE A 243 7.85 5.36 -18.05
C ILE A 243 7.70 3.93 -18.55
N ASP A 244 8.00 3.75 -19.82
CA ASP A 244 7.80 2.51 -20.54
C ASP A 244 8.70 1.39 -19.97
N GLY A 245 8.06 0.28 -19.59
CA GLY A 245 8.68 -0.94 -19.09
C GLY A 245 9.30 -0.89 -17.69
N ARG A 246 9.10 0.18 -16.90
CA ARG A 246 9.66 0.31 -15.54
C ARG A 246 8.65 0.93 -14.56
N HIS A 247 8.86 0.69 -13.27
CA HIS A 247 8.03 1.26 -12.20
C HIS A 247 8.80 2.30 -11.39
N PHE A 248 8.09 3.28 -10.83
CA PHE A 248 8.62 4.15 -9.80
C PHE A 248 8.08 3.79 -8.42
N VAL A 249 8.96 3.72 -7.43
CA VAL A 249 8.60 3.53 -6.02
C VAL A 249 9.17 4.69 -5.21
N ASP A 250 8.28 5.39 -4.50
CA ASP A 250 8.65 6.51 -3.64
C ASP A 250 8.60 6.06 -2.17
N THR A 251 9.77 5.94 -1.53
CA THR A 251 9.89 5.48 -0.15
C THR A 251 9.24 6.45 0.85
N PHE A 252 9.06 7.72 0.47
CA PHE A 252 8.26 8.67 1.27
C PHE A 252 6.79 8.19 1.35
N LEU A 253 6.21 7.74 0.24
CA LEU A 253 4.83 7.20 0.25
C LEU A 253 4.75 5.88 1.02
N LEU A 254 5.75 5.00 0.87
CA LEU A 254 5.81 3.76 1.66
C LEU A 254 5.87 4.04 3.17
N ALA A 255 6.66 5.02 3.59
CA ALA A 255 6.75 5.46 4.99
C ALA A 255 5.42 6.03 5.50
N GLN A 256 4.71 6.81 4.68
CA GLN A 256 3.36 7.30 5.03
C GLN A 256 2.40 6.13 5.28
N PHE A 257 2.37 5.13 4.40
CA PHE A 257 1.49 3.96 4.56
C PHE A 257 1.86 3.10 5.78
N TYR A 258 3.16 2.88 6.02
CA TYR A 258 3.64 2.19 7.22
C TYR A 258 3.12 2.88 8.49
N ASP A 259 3.20 4.19 8.52
CA ASP A 259 2.86 4.98 9.70
C ASP A 259 1.35 5.17 9.92
N VAL A 260 0.50 4.92 8.92
CA VAL A 260 -0.97 4.83 9.13
C VAL A 260 -1.29 3.78 10.19
N GLY A 261 -0.64 2.61 10.12
CA GLY A 261 -0.84 1.52 11.07
C GLY A 261 0.00 1.65 12.33
N MET A 262 1.26 2.06 12.20
CA MET A 262 2.20 2.07 13.34
C MET A 262 2.10 3.33 14.20
N ARG A 263 1.78 4.49 13.60
CA ARG A 263 1.72 5.82 14.26
C ARG A 263 2.97 6.12 15.13
N SER A 264 4.13 5.68 14.64
CA SER A 264 5.39 5.68 15.38
C SER A 264 6.43 6.65 14.80
N LEU A 265 6.33 7.02 13.52
CA LEU A 265 7.30 7.91 12.89
C LEU A 265 7.22 9.32 13.48
N THR A 266 8.39 9.92 13.74
CA THR A 266 8.54 11.31 14.21
C THR A 266 8.39 12.34 13.09
N GLY A 267 8.75 11.94 11.87
CA GLY A 267 8.65 12.71 10.63
C GLY A 267 8.73 11.80 9.40
N PHE A 268 8.67 12.40 8.21
CA PHE A 268 8.70 11.67 6.93
C PHE A 268 9.86 12.09 6.03
N GLU A 269 10.72 12.97 6.51
CA GLU A 269 11.99 13.22 5.83
C GLU A 269 12.84 11.95 5.87
N ARG A 270 13.72 11.79 4.88
CA ARG A 270 14.56 10.58 4.73
C ARG A 270 15.29 10.25 6.04
N THR A 271 15.85 11.26 6.69
CA THR A 271 16.59 11.14 7.95
C THR A 271 15.72 10.67 9.12
N ASP A 272 14.46 11.12 9.20
CA ASP A 272 13.54 10.71 10.26
C ASP A 272 13.16 9.23 10.10
N VAL A 273 12.88 8.81 8.87
CA VAL A 273 12.55 7.42 8.54
C VAL A 273 13.76 6.51 8.76
N ALA A 274 14.94 6.91 8.28
CA ALA A 274 16.16 6.13 8.46
C ALA A 274 16.53 5.98 9.95
N ARG A 275 16.40 7.05 10.75
CA ARG A 275 16.62 6.99 12.20
C ARG A 275 15.64 6.04 12.89
N HIS A 276 14.35 6.11 12.54
CA HIS A 276 13.33 5.22 13.12
C HIS A 276 13.67 3.74 12.92
N PHE A 277 14.23 3.38 11.77
CA PHE A 277 14.63 2.00 11.48
C PHE A 277 16.10 1.68 11.83
N GLY A 278 16.85 2.61 12.43
CA GLY A 278 18.26 2.40 12.78
C GLY A 278 19.18 2.21 11.57
N LEU A 279 18.87 2.87 10.44
CA LEU A 279 19.55 2.68 9.14
C LEU A 279 20.63 3.72 8.83
N CYS A 280 20.85 4.70 9.71
CA CYS A 280 21.66 5.88 9.40
C CYS A 280 22.90 6.03 10.29
N ASP A 281 23.97 6.58 9.70
CA ASP A 281 25.02 7.32 10.41
C ASP A 281 24.49 8.74 10.63
N GLU A 282 24.10 9.07 11.87
CA GLU A 282 23.36 10.30 12.17
C GLU A 282 24.13 11.58 11.78
N GLU A 283 25.46 11.59 11.92
CA GLU A 283 26.27 12.76 11.58
C GLU A 283 26.24 13.01 10.08
N ILE A 284 26.46 11.95 9.28
CA ILE A 284 26.50 12.08 7.83
C ILE A 284 25.11 12.36 7.28
N SER A 285 24.07 11.64 7.72
CA SER A 285 22.73 11.78 7.16
C SER A 285 22.10 13.15 7.45
N ALA A 286 22.44 13.76 8.60
CA ALA A 286 21.99 15.08 8.99
C ALA A 286 22.63 16.24 8.21
N LEU A 287 23.71 15.99 7.45
CA LEU A 287 24.38 17.02 6.64
C LEU A 287 23.42 17.57 5.57
N THR A 288 22.89 18.76 5.80
CA THR A 288 21.86 19.43 4.99
C THR A 288 22.07 20.94 4.95
N GLY A 289 21.31 21.66 4.11
CA GLY A 289 21.33 23.12 4.03
C GLY A 289 22.72 23.71 3.75
N LYS A 290 23.08 24.79 4.44
CA LYS A 290 24.34 25.52 4.22
C LYS A 290 25.60 24.70 4.48
N GLU A 291 25.54 23.73 5.39
CA GLU A 291 26.69 22.86 5.67
C GLU A 291 26.94 21.90 4.53
N LEU A 292 25.87 21.37 3.92
CA LEU A 292 25.96 20.55 2.72
C LEU A 292 26.50 21.37 1.52
N GLU A 293 26.01 22.59 1.35
CA GLU A 293 26.47 23.51 0.29
C GLU A 293 27.97 23.85 0.42
N ARG A 294 28.45 24.09 1.64
CA ARG A 294 29.89 24.28 1.91
C ARG A 294 30.68 23.03 1.58
N ALA A 295 30.22 21.87 2.06
CA ALA A 295 30.89 20.60 1.78
C ALA A 295 30.97 20.30 0.27
N TYR A 296 29.95 20.67 -0.51
CA TYR A 296 29.95 20.60 -1.97
C TYR A 296 30.96 21.58 -2.58
N THR A 297 30.92 22.85 -2.18
CA THR A 297 31.78 23.92 -2.72
C THR A 297 33.26 23.67 -2.45
N ASP A 298 33.57 23.13 -1.26
CA ASP A 298 34.92 22.79 -0.83
C ASP A 298 35.40 21.44 -1.43
N ASN A 299 34.55 20.73 -2.19
CA ASN A 299 34.79 19.38 -2.72
C ASN A 299 35.25 18.41 -1.62
N ASN A 300 34.55 18.44 -0.49
CA ASN A 300 34.87 17.69 0.72
C ASN A 300 34.41 16.22 0.62
N GLU A 301 35.19 15.28 1.16
CA GLU A 301 34.82 13.88 1.28
C GLU A 301 33.49 13.66 2.04
N LYS A 302 33.16 14.54 3.00
CA LYS A 302 31.86 14.51 3.70
C LYS A 302 30.68 14.64 2.73
N PHE A 303 30.79 15.46 1.67
CA PHE A 303 29.74 15.60 0.66
C PHE A 303 29.52 14.28 -0.10
N ARG A 304 30.61 13.62 -0.50
CA ARG A 304 30.57 12.32 -1.21
C ARG A 304 29.89 11.25 -0.35
N ARG A 305 30.30 11.16 0.92
CA ARG A 305 29.68 10.24 1.89
C ARG A 305 28.20 10.52 2.08
N ARG A 306 27.78 11.79 2.17
CA ARG A 306 26.36 12.17 2.30
C ARG A 306 25.54 11.79 1.08
N ALA A 307 26.02 12.06 -0.14
CA ALA A 307 25.29 11.72 -1.36
C ALA A 307 25.08 10.20 -1.51
N LEU A 308 26.11 9.39 -1.23
CA LEU A 308 25.96 7.93 -1.25
C LEU A 308 25.10 7.40 -0.10
N CYS A 309 25.13 8.05 1.07
CA CYS A 309 24.25 7.72 2.20
C CYS A 309 22.76 7.85 1.82
N GLY A 310 22.40 8.81 0.96
CA GLY A 310 21.07 8.96 0.36
C GLY A 310 20.46 7.70 -0.21
N VAL A 311 21.16 7.16 -1.21
CA VAL A 311 20.73 5.97 -1.95
C VAL A 311 20.79 4.70 -1.11
N ARG A 312 21.77 4.59 -0.19
CA ARG A 312 21.88 3.48 0.76
C ARG A 312 20.69 3.41 1.72
N GLU A 313 20.31 4.53 2.31
CA GLU A 313 19.14 4.61 3.20
C GLU A 313 17.85 4.34 2.42
N THR A 314 17.71 4.91 1.21
CA THR A 314 16.56 4.64 0.34
C THR A 314 16.43 3.15 0.03
N ARG A 315 17.53 2.47 -0.30
CA ARG A 315 17.56 1.03 -0.59
C ARG A 315 17.07 0.24 0.62
N ALA A 316 17.62 0.52 1.79
CA ALA A 316 17.27 -0.16 3.03
C ALA A 316 15.80 0.07 3.43
N VAL A 317 15.28 1.29 3.28
CA VAL A 317 13.85 1.58 3.53
C VAL A 317 12.96 0.83 2.52
N SER A 318 13.33 0.78 1.24
CA SER A 318 12.60 0.01 0.23
C SER A 318 12.61 -1.49 0.54
N GLU A 319 13.75 -2.05 0.94
CA GLU A 319 13.89 -3.46 1.34
C GLU A 319 12.98 -3.84 2.51
N LEU A 320 12.71 -2.91 3.42
CA LEU A 320 11.80 -3.14 4.54
C LEU A 320 10.32 -3.00 4.16
N LEU A 321 9.96 -1.95 3.40
CA LEU A 321 8.56 -1.55 3.26
C LEU A 321 7.91 -2.01 1.94
N SER A 322 8.71 -2.21 0.90
CA SER A 322 8.24 -2.56 -0.45
C SER A 322 7.82 -4.03 -0.65
N PRO A 323 8.38 -5.04 0.06
CA PRO A 323 8.04 -6.46 -0.17
C PRO A 323 6.54 -6.78 -0.05
N SER A 324 5.81 -6.15 0.88
CA SER A 324 4.37 -6.37 0.99
C SER A 324 3.61 -5.92 -0.26
N TYR A 325 4.04 -4.85 -0.92
CA TYR A 325 3.45 -4.39 -2.16
C TYR A 325 3.88 -5.25 -3.35
N PHE A 326 5.09 -5.82 -3.30
CA PHE A 326 5.56 -6.76 -4.31
C PHE A 326 4.67 -8.00 -4.36
N ILE A 327 4.35 -8.58 -3.20
CA ILE A 327 3.37 -9.68 -3.09
C ILE A 327 1.99 -9.23 -3.61
N GLN A 328 1.55 -8.02 -3.27
CA GLN A 328 0.26 -7.51 -3.74
C GLN A 328 0.22 -7.33 -5.27
N ALA A 329 1.35 -7.08 -5.94
CA ALA A 329 1.43 -7.06 -7.41
C ALA A 329 1.31 -8.44 -8.06
N GLN A 330 1.55 -9.51 -7.32
CA GLN A 330 1.24 -10.88 -7.73
C GLN A 330 -0.25 -11.22 -7.57
N ILE A 331 -0.97 -10.48 -6.72
CA ILE A 331 -2.39 -10.70 -6.40
C ILE A 331 -3.30 -9.86 -7.33
N PHE A 332 -3.04 -8.56 -7.40
CA PHE A 332 -3.96 -7.61 -8.02
C PHE A 332 -3.66 -7.34 -9.50
N PRO A 333 -4.69 -7.04 -10.33
CA PRO A 333 -4.52 -6.72 -11.73
C PRO A 333 -4.03 -5.28 -11.95
N TYR A 334 -2.88 -4.93 -11.38
CA TYR A 334 -2.22 -3.63 -11.51
C TYR A 334 -0.71 -3.79 -11.71
N ASN A 335 -0.11 -2.82 -12.40
CA ASN A 335 1.33 -2.63 -12.36
C ASN A 335 1.81 -2.30 -10.94
N TYR A 336 3.08 -2.58 -10.64
CA TYR A 336 3.62 -2.47 -9.29
C TYR A 336 3.50 -1.07 -8.68
N GLN A 337 3.82 -0.03 -9.45
CA GLN A 337 3.64 1.36 -9.00
C GLN A 337 2.17 1.67 -8.66
N ASP A 338 1.21 1.13 -9.41
CA ASP A 338 -0.23 1.33 -9.19
C ASP A 338 -0.74 0.57 -7.97
N VAL A 339 -0.17 -0.60 -7.66
CA VAL A 339 -0.51 -1.34 -6.43
C VAL A 339 -0.20 -0.50 -5.19
N ILE A 340 0.90 0.24 -5.18
CA ILE A 340 1.31 1.05 -4.02
C ILE A 340 0.38 2.25 -3.80
N VAL A 341 -0.01 2.94 -4.87
CA VAL A 341 -0.77 4.19 -4.76
C VAL A 341 -2.29 4.02 -4.82
N ARG A 342 -2.80 2.78 -4.82
CA ARG A 342 -4.24 2.49 -4.77
C ARG A 342 -4.66 1.99 -3.39
N GLY A 343 -5.79 2.49 -2.90
CA GLY A 343 -6.35 2.06 -1.62
C GLY A 343 -6.74 0.58 -1.60
N ASN A 344 -6.75 -0.04 -0.40
CA ASN A 344 -7.03 -1.47 -0.23
C ASN A 344 -8.39 -1.88 -0.81
N ALA A 345 -9.44 -1.10 -0.53
CA ALA A 345 -10.79 -1.38 -1.02
C ALA A 345 -10.88 -1.32 -2.57
N THR A 346 -10.19 -0.37 -3.20
CA THR A 346 -10.08 -0.30 -4.67
C THR A 346 -9.41 -1.55 -5.23
N ARG A 347 -8.36 -2.05 -4.56
CA ARG A 347 -7.62 -3.24 -4.99
C ARG A 347 -8.47 -4.51 -4.84
N ILE A 348 -9.20 -4.65 -3.72
CA ILE A 348 -10.19 -5.71 -3.52
C ILE A 348 -11.25 -5.68 -4.63
N ASN A 349 -11.80 -4.51 -4.96
CA ASN A 349 -12.74 -4.38 -6.09
C ASN A 349 -12.15 -4.93 -7.40
N GLY A 350 -10.86 -4.69 -7.66
CA GLY A 350 -10.16 -5.21 -8.82
C GLY A 350 -10.12 -6.74 -8.89
N LEU A 351 -10.01 -7.44 -7.75
CA LEU A 351 -10.08 -8.91 -7.71
C LEU A 351 -11.46 -9.41 -8.12
N PHE A 352 -12.52 -8.81 -7.58
CA PHE A 352 -13.88 -9.18 -7.90
C PHE A 352 -14.14 -8.96 -9.38
N LEU A 353 -13.82 -7.77 -9.91
CA LEU A 353 -14.04 -7.46 -11.32
C LEU A 353 -13.26 -8.40 -12.26
N ARG A 354 -12.03 -8.79 -11.92
CA ARG A 354 -11.25 -9.78 -12.67
C ARG A 354 -11.95 -11.15 -12.70
N GLU A 355 -12.41 -11.62 -11.56
CA GLU A 355 -13.05 -12.95 -11.47
C GLU A 355 -14.45 -12.97 -12.11
N TYR A 356 -15.25 -11.91 -11.96
CA TYR A 356 -16.53 -11.76 -12.66
C TYR A 356 -16.34 -11.71 -14.18
N PHE A 357 -15.28 -11.03 -14.67
CA PHE A 357 -14.92 -11.08 -16.08
C PHE A 357 -14.60 -12.52 -16.53
N ARG A 358 -13.73 -13.21 -15.78
CA ARG A 358 -13.29 -14.59 -16.08
C ARG A 358 -14.47 -15.57 -16.16
N GLN A 359 -15.46 -15.40 -15.30
CA GLN A 359 -16.63 -16.28 -15.22
C GLN A 359 -17.75 -15.92 -16.23
N ARG A 360 -17.55 -14.86 -17.02
CA ARG A 360 -18.54 -14.27 -17.92
C ARG A 360 -19.85 -13.92 -17.20
N HIS A 361 -19.73 -13.23 -16.08
CA HIS A 361 -20.86 -12.81 -15.25
C HIS A 361 -21.03 -11.28 -15.25
N GLY A 362 -22.27 -10.81 -15.24
CA GLY A 362 -22.57 -9.39 -15.11
C GLY A 362 -22.13 -8.83 -13.75
N ILE A 363 -21.94 -7.51 -13.64
CA ILE A 363 -21.53 -6.84 -12.40
C ILE A 363 -22.62 -5.87 -11.92
N PRO A 364 -22.72 -5.60 -10.61
CA PRO A 364 -23.76 -4.71 -10.07
C PRO A 364 -23.43 -3.25 -10.36
N GLU A 365 -24.42 -2.38 -10.16
CA GLU A 365 -24.17 -0.94 -10.07
C GLU A 365 -23.36 -0.59 -8.82
N LEU A 366 -22.69 0.56 -8.83
CA LEU A 366 -22.12 1.11 -7.60
C LEU A 366 -23.24 1.37 -6.58
N PRO A 367 -23.06 0.95 -5.31
CA PRO A 367 -24.05 1.20 -4.28
C PRO A 367 -24.12 2.69 -3.93
N LEU A 368 -25.29 3.14 -3.52
CA LEU A 368 -25.45 4.48 -2.97
C LEU A 368 -24.71 4.57 -1.63
N PRO A 369 -23.79 5.54 -1.43
CA PRO A 369 -23.11 5.70 -0.15
C PRO A 369 -24.08 6.01 0.98
N GLN A 370 -23.93 5.32 2.09
CA GLN A 370 -24.75 5.51 3.29
C GLN A 370 -23.87 5.74 4.53
N THR A 371 -24.39 6.50 5.48
CA THR A 371 -23.76 6.67 6.80
C THR A 371 -24.30 5.61 7.75
N PHE A 372 -23.41 4.95 8.48
CA PHE A 372 -23.77 3.98 9.52
C PHE A 372 -22.87 4.17 10.74
N GLU A 373 -23.32 3.67 11.89
CA GLU A 373 -22.56 3.75 13.13
C GLU A 373 -21.31 2.85 13.06
N GLY A 374 -20.16 3.42 13.43
CA GLY A 374 -18.87 2.74 13.40
C GLY A 374 -18.65 1.76 14.55
N GLY A 375 -17.38 1.40 14.78
CA GLY A 375 -16.98 0.56 15.90
C GLY A 375 -17.28 1.19 17.26
N TYR A 376 -17.38 0.34 18.30
CA TYR A 376 -17.65 0.83 19.64
C TYR A 376 -16.42 1.55 20.20
N THR A 377 -16.59 2.73 20.78
CA THR A 377 -15.55 3.39 21.55
C THR A 377 -16.20 4.10 22.71
N ASP A 378 -15.70 3.87 23.92
CA ASP A 378 -16.29 4.43 25.14
C ASP A 378 -15.26 4.50 26.25
N ILE A 379 -15.47 5.41 27.19
CA ILE A 379 -14.60 5.64 28.34
C ILE A 379 -15.40 5.45 29.63
N PHE A 380 -14.90 4.59 30.49
CA PHE A 380 -15.53 4.24 31.78
C PHE A 380 -14.76 4.80 32.97
N PHE A 381 -13.49 5.17 32.76
CA PHE A 381 -12.65 5.80 33.78
C PHE A 381 -11.72 6.85 33.15
N THR A 382 -11.65 8.03 33.77
CA THR A 382 -10.72 9.10 33.39
C THR A 382 -9.72 9.33 34.51
N GLY A 383 -8.43 9.36 34.18
CA GLY A 383 -7.33 9.49 35.14
C GLY A 383 -6.31 8.37 34.99
N VAL A 384 -5.52 8.13 36.04
CA VAL A 384 -4.46 7.12 36.05
C VAL A 384 -4.96 5.82 36.70
N ALA A 385 -5.03 4.75 35.92
CA ALA A 385 -5.27 3.38 36.38
C ALA A 385 -3.95 2.62 36.45
N ARG A 386 -3.78 1.75 37.44
CA ARG A 386 -2.57 0.92 37.61
C ARG A 386 -2.90 -0.55 37.35
N ASN A 387 -1.90 -1.33 36.92
CA ASN A 387 -2.02 -2.73 36.55
C ASN A 387 -3.13 -2.94 35.50
N VAL A 388 -2.93 -2.36 34.32
CA VAL A 388 -3.91 -2.39 33.24
C VAL A 388 -3.59 -3.54 32.30
N TRP A 389 -4.63 -4.28 31.93
CA TRP A 389 -4.57 -5.38 30.99
C TRP A 389 -5.35 -5.00 29.73
N HIS A 390 -4.88 -5.49 28.60
CA HIS A 390 -5.56 -5.37 27.32
C HIS A 390 -6.19 -6.72 26.95
N CYS A 391 -7.42 -6.64 26.45
CA CYS A 391 -8.17 -7.75 25.89
C CYS A 391 -8.47 -7.42 24.43
N ASP A 392 -7.84 -8.14 23.50
CA ASP A 392 -8.04 -8.00 22.06
C ASP A 392 -9.00 -9.08 21.54
N VAL A 393 -9.92 -8.70 20.65
CA VAL A 393 -10.68 -9.68 19.87
C VAL A 393 -10.03 -9.88 18.50
N ALA A 394 -9.41 -11.04 18.34
CA ALA A 394 -8.57 -11.33 17.18
C ALA A 394 -9.33 -11.18 15.86
N SER A 395 -9.00 -10.12 15.10
CA SER A 395 -9.63 -9.81 13.81
C SER A 395 -11.16 -9.75 13.90
N LEU A 396 -11.69 -9.02 14.91
CA LEU A 396 -13.12 -8.92 15.24
C LEU A 396 -14.05 -8.90 14.02
N TYR A 397 -13.92 -7.91 13.13
CA TYR A 397 -14.83 -7.75 11.99
C TYR A 397 -14.76 -8.89 10.96
N PRO A 398 -13.58 -9.32 10.48
CA PRO A 398 -13.46 -10.54 9.70
C PRO A 398 -14.12 -11.77 10.34
N SER A 399 -13.92 -11.96 11.65
CA SER A 399 -14.50 -13.09 12.39
C SER A 399 -16.03 -13.00 12.46
N ILE A 400 -16.58 -11.79 12.68
CA ILE A 400 -18.02 -11.54 12.62
C ILE A 400 -18.58 -11.84 11.23
N MET A 401 -17.93 -11.38 10.16
CA MET A 401 -18.41 -11.61 8.79
C MET A 401 -18.53 -13.10 8.47
N LEU A 402 -17.52 -13.88 8.84
CA LEU A 402 -17.51 -15.32 8.61
C LEU A 402 -18.53 -16.05 9.49
N GLN A 403 -18.65 -15.67 10.77
CA GLN A 403 -19.50 -16.38 11.73
C GLN A 403 -21.00 -16.07 11.56
N PHE A 404 -21.34 -14.88 11.07
CA PHE A 404 -22.72 -14.40 10.98
C PHE A 404 -23.17 -14.14 9.52
N ASP A 405 -22.40 -14.63 8.55
CA ASP A 405 -22.69 -14.50 7.12
C ASP A 405 -22.93 -13.05 6.65
N CYS A 406 -22.16 -12.10 7.19
CA CYS A 406 -22.25 -10.69 6.79
C CYS A 406 -21.46 -10.44 5.49
N PHE A 407 -22.03 -10.86 4.36
CA PHE A 407 -21.43 -10.75 3.03
C PHE A 407 -22.27 -9.89 2.09
N PRO A 408 -21.66 -9.29 1.05
CA PRO A 408 -22.39 -8.44 0.13
C PRO A 408 -23.37 -9.25 -0.73
N GLN A 409 -24.65 -8.85 -0.75
CA GLN A 409 -25.70 -9.59 -1.44
C GLN A 409 -25.54 -9.59 -2.97
N SER A 410 -24.89 -8.56 -3.51
CA SER A 410 -24.61 -8.42 -4.94
C SER A 410 -23.50 -9.34 -5.43
N ASP A 411 -22.75 -9.98 -4.52
CA ASP A 411 -21.71 -10.94 -4.87
C ASP A 411 -22.29 -12.35 -5.13
N ARG A 412 -22.88 -12.52 -6.32
CA ARG A 412 -23.46 -13.79 -6.81
C ARG A 412 -22.47 -14.96 -6.90
N LEU A 413 -21.18 -14.67 -6.98
CA LEU A 413 -20.12 -15.69 -7.08
C LEU A 413 -19.49 -16.03 -5.73
N GLU A 414 -19.96 -15.43 -4.63
CA GLU A 414 -19.46 -15.62 -3.26
C GLU A 414 -17.94 -15.43 -3.12
N ILE A 415 -17.34 -14.58 -3.97
CA ILE A 415 -15.91 -14.25 -3.96
C ILE A 415 -15.49 -13.73 -2.59
N PHE A 416 -16.31 -12.87 -1.98
CA PHE A 416 -16.03 -12.28 -0.67
C PHE A 416 -15.82 -13.37 0.40
N ARG A 417 -16.77 -14.31 0.49
CA ARG A 417 -16.73 -15.42 1.46
C ARG A 417 -15.51 -16.31 1.20
N HIS A 418 -15.30 -16.72 -0.04
CA HIS A 418 -14.18 -17.59 -0.42
C HIS A 418 -12.83 -16.94 -0.12
N LEU A 419 -12.59 -15.72 -0.61
CA LEU A 419 -11.32 -15.02 -0.39
C LEU A 419 -11.05 -14.74 1.08
N LEU A 420 -12.04 -14.31 1.86
CA LEU A 420 -11.83 -14.02 3.28
C LEU A 420 -11.46 -15.30 4.06
N THR A 421 -12.12 -16.42 3.75
CA THR A 421 -11.84 -17.74 4.35
C THR A 421 -10.45 -18.23 3.98
N ASP A 422 -10.12 -18.18 2.70
CA ASP A 422 -8.82 -18.62 2.16
C ASP A 422 -7.68 -17.77 2.75
N LEU A 423 -7.80 -16.44 2.71
CA LEU A 423 -6.78 -15.53 3.25
C LEU A 423 -6.53 -15.76 4.75
N ARG A 424 -7.58 -16.02 5.56
CA ARG A 424 -7.42 -16.34 6.98
C ARG A 424 -6.64 -17.64 7.16
N THR A 425 -6.99 -18.68 6.39
CA THR A 425 -6.30 -19.98 6.42
C THR A 425 -4.82 -19.82 6.04
N PHE A 426 -4.55 -19.17 4.90
CA PHE A 426 -3.21 -18.94 4.40
C PHE A 426 -2.36 -18.09 5.36
N ARG A 427 -2.96 -17.11 6.04
CA ARG A 427 -2.25 -16.33 7.07
C ARG A 427 -1.84 -17.18 8.26
N LEU A 428 -2.66 -18.12 8.71
CA LEU A 428 -2.30 -19.03 9.80
C LEU A 428 -1.16 -19.96 9.37
N GLU A 429 -1.26 -20.57 8.20
CA GLU A 429 -0.22 -21.43 7.62
C GLU A 429 1.11 -20.68 7.45
N THR A 430 1.05 -19.44 6.94
CA THR A 430 2.24 -18.59 6.73
C THR A 430 2.90 -18.24 8.06
N LYS A 431 2.13 -17.90 9.11
CA LYS A 431 2.69 -17.65 10.45
C LYS A 431 3.39 -18.88 11.02
N ALA A 432 2.81 -20.07 10.82
CA ALA A 432 3.41 -21.32 11.26
C ALA A 432 4.72 -21.61 10.49
N ALA A 433 4.69 -21.48 9.17
CA ALA A 433 5.87 -21.65 8.32
C ALA A 433 6.98 -20.65 8.68
N MET A 434 6.65 -19.38 8.89
CA MET A 434 7.60 -18.32 9.24
C MET A 434 8.32 -18.59 10.58
N ARG A 435 7.62 -19.16 11.56
CA ARG A 435 8.22 -19.55 12.86
C ARG A 435 9.16 -20.74 12.74
N ALA A 436 8.90 -21.65 11.79
CA ALA A 436 9.72 -22.83 11.55
C ALA A 436 10.90 -22.55 10.61
N GLU A 437 10.81 -21.50 9.78
CA GLU A 437 11.81 -21.13 8.79
C GLU A 437 13.07 -20.55 9.44
N LYS A 438 14.23 -21.00 8.96
CA LYS A 438 15.55 -20.61 9.46
C LYS A 438 16.33 -19.78 8.44
N GLU A 439 15.99 -19.91 7.16
CA GLU A 439 16.64 -19.11 6.12
C GLU A 439 16.11 -17.67 6.15
N PRO A 440 16.97 -16.65 6.35
CA PRO A 440 16.53 -15.26 6.48
C PRO A 440 15.72 -14.74 5.28
N ALA A 441 16.15 -15.05 4.05
CA ALA A 441 15.47 -14.59 2.84
C ALA A 441 14.04 -15.14 2.75
N ARG A 442 13.87 -16.44 3.00
CA ARG A 442 12.56 -17.09 3.00
C ARG A 442 11.69 -16.64 4.18
N GLN A 443 12.29 -16.40 5.34
CA GLN A 443 11.59 -15.81 6.48
C GLN A 443 11.07 -14.40 6.17
N HIS A 444 11.87 -13.55 5.51
CA HIS A 444 11.44 -12.22 5.07
C HIS A 444 10.29 -12.28 4.07
N HIS A 445 10.34 -13.21 3.10
CA HIS A 445 9.25 -13.44 2.16
C HIS A 445 7.95 -13.86 2.86
N LEU A 446 8.02 -14.82 3.80
CA LEU A 446 6.87 -15.26 4.60
C LEU A 446 6.32 -14.12 5.47
N GLN A 447 7.19 -13.28 6.02
CA GLN A 447 6.80 -12.08 6.76
C GLN A 447 6.04 -11.08 5.86
N ALA A 448 6.49 -10.87 4.63
CA ALA A 448 5.80 -10.04 3.64
C ALA A 448 4.43 -10.60 3.26
N LEU A 449 4.32 -11.92 3.04
CA LEU A 449 3.05 -12.62 2.79
C LEU A 449 2.07 -12.45 3.96
N GLN A 450 2.52 -12.74 5.18
CA GLN A 450 1.70 -12.61 6.38
C GLN A 450 1.19 -11.18 6.56
N ASN A 451 2.04 -10.18 6.31
CA ASN A 451 1.66 -8.77 6.41
C ASN A 451 0.63 -8.41 5.33
N THR A 452 0.83 -8.88 4.09
CA THR A 452 -0.14 -8.71 3.01
C THR A 452 -1.51 -9.28 3.39
N PHE A 453 -1.59 -10.53 3.87
CA PHE A 453 -2.90 -11.10 4.24
C PHE A 453 -3.53 -10.39 5.42
N LYS A 454 -2.75 -9.96 6.43
CA LYS A 454 -3.27 -9.16 7.54
C LYS A 454 -3.94 -7.88 7.01
N ILE A 455 -3.26 -7.17 6.10
CA ILE A 455 -3.79 -5.95 5.48
C ILE A 455 -5.08 -6.26 4.71
N LEU A 456 -5.09 -7.31 3.88
CA LEU A 456 -6.26 -7.65 3.07
C LEU A 456 -7.45 -8.05 3.93
N ILE A 457 -7.27 -8.98 4.87
CA ILE A 457 -8.31 -9.44 5.80
C ILE A 457 -8.97 -8.26 6.51
N ASN A 458 -8.18 -7.35 7.08
CA ASN A 458 -8.72 -6.18 7.78
C ASN A 458 -9.40 -5.18 6.83
N SER A 459 -9.07 -5.23 5.54
CA SER A 459 -9.64 -4.34 4.52
C SER A 459 -10.97 -4.83 3.93
N PHE A 460 -11.36 -6.10 4.11
CA PHE A 460 -12.67 -6.59 3.66
C PHE A 460 -13.82 -5.86 4.36
N TYR A 461 -13.65 -5.50 5.64
CA TYR A 461 -14.61 -4.63 6.33
C TYR A 461 -14.71 -3.26 5.67
N GLY A 462 -13.55 -2.61 5.45
CA GLY A 462 -13.51 -1.31 4.79
C GLY A 462 -14.06 -1.35 3.37
N TYR A 463 -14.01 -2.49 2.69
CA TYR A 463 -14.60 -2.68 1.37
C TYR A 463 -16.14 -2.65 1.39
N LEU A 464 -16.79 -3.23 2.42
CA LEU A 464 -18.26 -3.18 2.53
C LEU A 464 -18.79 -1.74 2.59
N GLY A 465 -18.06 -0.83 3.24
CA GLY A 465 -18.40 0.60 3.31
C GLY A 465 -17.83 1.47 2.19
N PHE A 466 -17.28 0.87 1.12
CA PHE A 466 -16.59 1.62 0.06
C PHE A 466 -17.50 1.90 -1.13
N GLY A 467 -18.04 3.12 -1.23
CA GLY A 467 -19.01 3.48 -2.28
C GLY A 467 -18.52 3.44 -3.74
N GLN A 468 -17.21 3.25 -3.99
CA GLN A 468 -16.69 3.00 -5.35
C GLN A 468 -16.37 1.51 -5.61
N GLY A 469 -16.76 0.62 -4.68
CA GLY A 469 -16.73 -0.83 -4.85
C GLY A 469 -18.07 -1.31 -5.39
N HIS A 470 -18.07 -2.06 -6.50
CA HIS A 470 -19.32 -2.56 -7.09
C HIS A 470 -20.04 -3.53 -6.13
N PHE A 471 -19.26 -4.32 -5.39
CA PHE A 471 -19.79 -5.31 -4.45
C PHE A 471 -19.73 -4.80 -3.00
N ALA A 472 -19.64 -3.49 -2.80
CA ALA A 472 -19.78 -2.92 -1.46
C ALA A 472 -21.25 -3.02 -1.01
N ASP A 473 -21.47 -3.13 0.30
CA ASP A 473 -22.78 -3.36 0.91
C ASP A 473 -22.79 -2.67 2.29
N PHE A 474 -23.37 -1.47 2.33
CA PHE A 474 -23.41 -0.62 3.52
C PHE A 474 -24.28 -1.23 4.63
N ASP A 475 -25.32 -2.00 4.28
CA ASP A 475 -26.17 -2.70 5.24
C ASP A 475 -25.40 -3.86 5.89
N ALA A 476 -24.60 -4.60 5.11
CA ALA A 476 -23.69 -5.60 5.66
C ALA A 476 -22.62 -4.95 6.57
N ALA A 477 -22.05 -3.80 6.18
CA ALA A 477 -21.11 -3.06 7.03
C ALA A 477 -21.74 -2.64 8.37
N ALA A 478 -22.95 -2.07 8.33
CA ALA A 478 -23.70 -1.66 9.52
C ALA A 478 -24.04 -2.85 10.43
N ARG A 479 -24.37 -4.01 9.85
CA ARG A 479 -24.62 -5.24 10.60
C ARG A 479 -23.37 -5.74 11.32
N VAL A 480 -22.21 -5.72 10.64
CA VAL A 480 -20.92 -6.10 11.24
C VAL A 480 -20.61 -5.23 12.45
N THR A 481 -20.78 -3.90 12.33
CA THR A 481 -20.51 -2.99 13.46
C THR A 481 -21.52 -3.16 14.58
N GLN A 482 -22.80 -3.39 14.27
CA GLN A 482 -23.82 -3.66 15.28
C GLN A 482 -23.49 -4.90 16.12
N ILE A 483 -23.19 -6.02 15.46
CA ILE A 483 -22.77 -7.25 16.15
C ILE A 483 -21.50 -7.01 16.97
N GLY A 484 -20.53 -6.27 16.43
CA GLY A 484 -19.31 -5.90 17.14
C GLY A 484 -19.59 -5.10 18.42
N ARG A 485 -20.46 -4.08 18.34
CA ARG A 485 -20.88 -3.28 19.51
C ARG A 485 -21.56 -4.15 20.56
N ASP A 486 -22.45 -5.04 20.14
CA ASP A 486 -23.21 -5.91 21.05
C ASP A 486 -22.30 -6.93 21.75
N LEU A 487 -21.34 -7.51 21.02
CA LEU A 487 -20.33 -8.41 21.59
C LEU A 487 -19.45 -7.70 22.61
N LEU A 488 -18.92 -6.51 22.29
CA LEU A 488 -18.07 -5.76 23.21
C LEU A 488 -18.82 -5.34 24.47
N LYS A 489 -20.08 -4.90 24.34
CA LYS A 489 -20.92 -4.61 25.51
C LYS A 489 -21.10 -5.86 26.39
N LYS A 490 -21.40 -7.02 25.79
CA LYS A 490 -21.49 -8.29 26.52
C LYS A 490 -20.18 -8.62 27.25
N MET A 491 -19.03 -8.41 26.61
CA MET A 491 -17.72 -8.64 27.23
C MET A 491 -17.45 -7.69 28.40
N ILE A 492 -17.78 -6.41 28.24
CA ILE A 492 -17.64 -5.38 29.28
C ILE A 492 -18.50 -5.72 30.50
N ASP A 493 -19.78 -6.06 30.27
CA ASP A 493 -20.70 -6.45 31.34
C ASP A 493 -20.20 -7.69 32.07
N TRP A 494 -19.70 -8.69 31.33
CA TRP A 494 -19.13 -9.91 31.90
C TRP A 494 -17.89 -9.62 32.74
N LEU A 495 -16.94 -8.83 32.23
CA LEU A 495 -15.71 -8.45 32.94
C LEU A 495 -16.05 -7.72 34.25
N ASN A 496 -16.94 -6.73 34.20
CA ASN A 496 -17.37 -5.98 35.38
C ASN A 496 -18.06 -6.90 36.41
N ALA A 497 -18.92 -7.83 35.96
CA ALA A 497 -19.56 -8.80 36.85
C ALA A 497 -18.58 -9.75 37.56
N HIS A 498 -17.40 -9.99 36.96
CA HIS A 498 -16.33 -10.82 37.53
C HIS A 498 -15.27 -9.99 38.27
N GLY A 499 -15.58 -8.74 38.61
CA GLY A 499 -14.75 -7.89 39.47
C GLY A 499 -13.57 -7.22 38.76
N ALA A 500 -13.47 -7.32 37.44
CA ALA A 500 -12.62 -6.43 36.67
C ALA A 500 -13.20 -5.02 36.65
N LYS A 501 -12.36 -4.02 36.42
CA LYS A 501 -12.79 -2.64 36.20
C LYS A 501 -12.41 -2.22 34.80
N VAL A 502 -13.38 -2.18 33.90
CA VAL A 502 -13.15 -1.69 32.54
C VAL A 502 -12.83 -0.19 32.59
N ILE A 503 -11.80 0.21 31.83
CA ILE A 503 -11.30 1.59 31.74
C ILE A 503 -11.81 2.25 30.46
N GLU A 504 -11.57 1.59 29.32
CA GLU A 504 -11.85 2.13 28.00
C GLU A 504 -12.00 0.97 26.99
N VAL A 505 -12.81 1.17 25.96
CA VAL A 505 -12.92 0.29 24.80
C VAL A 505 -12.57 1.09 23.53
N ASP A 506 -11.75 0.52 22.65
CA ASP A 506 -11.40 1.09 21.35
C ASP A 506 -11.56 0.04 20.25
N THR A 507 -12.73 0.05 19.60
CA THR A 507 -13.09 -0.68 18.39
C THR A 507 -13.12 -2.21 18.53
N ASP A 508 -12.01 -2.84 18.89
CA ASP A 508 -11.81 -4.28 19.05
C ASP A 508 -11.00 -4.65 20.31
N GLY A 509 -10.46 -3.65 21.02
CA GLY A 509 -9.70 -3.81 22.27
C GLY A 509 -10.41 -3.25 23.50
N ILE A 510 -10.31 -3.94 24.63
CA ILE A 510 -10.83 -3.51 25.94
C ILE A 510 -9.67 -3.39 26.93
N TYR A 511 -9.49 -2.21 27.53
CA TYR A 511 -8.56 -1.98 28.62
C TYR A 511 -9.28 -2.10 29.96
N PHE A 512 -8.71 -2.87 30.89
CA PHE A 512 -9.31 -3.10 32.19
C PHE A 512 -8.27 -3.33 33.29
N VAL A 513 -8.65 -3.07 34.54
CA VAL A 513 -7.90 -3.53 35.71
C VAL A 513 -8.46 -4.89 36.12
N PRO A 514 -7.63 -5.95 36.21
CA PRO A 514 -8.12 -7.27 36.57
C PRO A 514 -8.49 -7.33 38.07
N PRO A 515 -9.37 -8.26 38.46
CA PRO A 515 -9.68 -8.53 39.86
C PRO A 515 -8.46 -9.03 40.65
N ASN A 516 -8.31 -8.59 41.91
CA ASN A 516 -7.15 -8.93 42.76
C ASN A 516 -7.01 -10.43 43.14
N LYS A 517 -8.05 -11.25 42.94
CA LYS A 517 -8.15 -12.61 43.51
C LYS A 517 -8.40 -13.72 42.49
N ILE A 518 -8.56 -13.40 41.21
CA ILE A 518 -8.85 -14.38 40.15
C ILE A 518 -7.59 -14.55 39.30
N ASP A 519 -7.26 -15.81 38.99
CA ASP A 519 -6.22 -16.10 38.02
C ASP A 519 -6.64 -15.58 36.64
N ILE A 520 -5.73 -14.86 35.98
CA ILE A 520 -6.05 -14.17 34.74
C ILE A 520 -6.34 -15.14 33.59
N GLY A 521 -5.70 -16.31 33.59
CA GLY A 521 -5.94 -17.36 32.61
C GLY A 521 -7.33 -17.98 32.78
N ASP A 522 -7.81 -18.10 34.03
CA ASP A 522 -9.18 -18.52 34.31
C ASP A 522 -10.20 -17.45 33.91
N LEU A 523 -9.90 -16.17 34.12
CA LEU A 523 -10.73 -15.06 33.65
C LEU A 523 -10.87 -15.07 32.12
N GLN A 524 -9.77 -15.21 31.39
CA GLN A 524 -9.78 -15.30 29.92
C GLN A 524 -10.57 -16.52 29.44
N LYS A 525 -10.35 -17.70 30.01
CA LYS A 525 -11.11 -18.92 29.67
C LYS A 525 -12.60 -18.76 29.98
N GLY A 526 -12.95 -18.08 31.07
CA GLY A 526 -14.33 -17.75 31.41
C GLY A 526 -14.98 -16.88 30.35
N LEU A 527 -14.31 -15.79 29.95
CA LEU A 527 -14.81 -14.87 28.92
C LEU A 527 -14.92 -15.57 27.56
N ALA A 528 -13.92 -16.35 27.17
CA ALA A 528 -13.91 -17.07 25.90
C ALA A 528 -15.08 -18.05 25.76
N LYS A 529 -15.56 -18.65 26.86
CA LYS A 529 -16.74 -19.54 26.85
C LYS A 529 -18.06 -18.82 26.58
N GLU A 530 -18.13 -17.52 26.86
CA GLU A 530 -19.32 -16.70 26.62
C GLU A 530 -19.40 -16.19 25.18
N LEU A 531 -18.31 -16.29 24.43
CA LEU A 531 -18.23 -15.80 23.06
C LEU A 531 -18.76 -16.86 22.08
N PRO A 532 -19.39 -16.42 20.97
CA PRO A 532 -19.78 -17.33 19.90
C PRO A 532 -18.56 -18.08 19.35
N PRO A 533 -18.74 -19.32 18.84
CA PRO A 533 -17.70 -20.03 18.12
C PRO A 533 -17.08 -19.15 17.02
N GLY A 534 -15.77 -19.23 16.84
CA GLY A 534 -15.06 -18.45 15.82
C GLY A 534 -14.70 -17.01 16.22
N ILE A 535 -15.20 -16.51 17.36
CA ILE A 535 -14.75 -15.26 17.98
C ILE A 535 -13.72 -15.59 19.06
N GLU A 536 -12.46 -15.22 18.82
CA GLU A 536 -11.33 -15.52 19.71
C GLU A 536 -10.91 -14.27 20.48
N VAL A 537 -10.70 -14.43 21.79
CA VAL A 537 -10.25 -13.36 22.68
C VAL A 537 -8.90 -13.73 23.31
N GLU A 538 -7.99 -12.77 23.29
CA GLU A 538 -6.67 -12.89 23.88
C GLU A 538 -6.41 -11.75 24.86
N PHE A 539 -5.83 -12.07 26.01
CA PHE A 539 -5.27 -11.07 26.91
C PHE A 539 -3.78 -10.97 26.59
N ASP A 540 -3.44 -10.03 25.70
CA ASP A 540 -2.17 -10.00 24.97
C ASP A 540 -1.13 -9.03 25.57
N GLU A 541 -1.57 -7.96 26.22
CA GLU A 541 -0.68 -6.93 26.78
C GLU A 541 -1.00 -6.57 28.24
N GLN A 542 0.07 -6.25 28.99
CA GLN A 542 -0.02 -5.77 30.37
C GLN A 542 0.83 -4.52 30.57
N PHE A 543 0.22 -3.51 31.17
CA PHE A 543 0.79 -2.21 31.43
C PHE A 543 0.86 -1.92 32.94
N ALA A 544 1.96 -1.28 33.35
CA ALA A 544 2.14 -0.85 34.73
C ALA A 544 1.08 0.20 35.11
N ALA A 545 0.77 1.11 34.18
CA ALA A 545 -0.29 2.09 34.33
C ALA A 545 -0.86 2.54 32.97
N MET A 546 -2.05 3.11 32.99
CA MET A 546 -2.67 3.80 31.87
C MET A 546 -3.19 5.15 32.36
N PHE A 547 -2.91 6.22 31.61
CA PHE A 547 -3.61 7.48 31.72
C PHE A 547 -4.70 7.54 30.64
N SER A 548 -5.97 7.41 31.02
CA SER A 548 -7.09 7.57 30.09
C SER A 548 -7.68 8.98 30.23
N TYR A 549 -7.76 9.71 29.12
CA TYR A 549 -8.24 11.10 29.09
C TYR A 549 -9.57 11.24 28.35
N LYS A 550 -9.63 10.75 27.12
CA LYS A 550 -10.83 10.73 26.26
C LYS A 550 -10.78 9.48 25.39
N ALA A 551 -11.93 9.07 24.87
CA ALA A 551 -12.01 8.02 23.86
C ALA A 551 -10.91 8.16 22.78
N LYS A 552 -10.13 7.09 22.58
CA LYS A 552 -8.95 7.00 21.68
C LYS A 552 -7.76 7.89 22.05
N ASN A 553 -7.75 8.49 23.23
CA ASN A 553 -6.71 9.40 23.70
C ASN A 553 -6.25 8.99 25.10
N TYR A 554 -5.20 8.16 25.12
CA TYR A 554 -4.65 7.56 26.33
C TYR A 554 -3.13 7.35 26.21
N ALA A 555 -2.47 7.22 27.35
CA ALA A 555 -1.06 6.84 27.43
C ALA A 555 -0.91 5.56 28.26
N LEU A 556 -0.01 4.67 27.83
CA LEU A 556 0.25 3.38 28.45
C LEU A 556 1.71 3.33 28.91
N LEU A 557 1.93 3.00 30.17
CA LEU A 557 3.26 2.77 30.73
C LEU A 557 3.56 1.26 30.67
N THR A 558 4.55 0.87 29.88
CA THR A 558 5.02 -0.52 29.82
C THR A 558 5.70 -0.93 31.12
N LYS A 559 5.91 -2.22 31.34
CA LYS A 559 6.64 -2.71 32.52
C LYS A 559 8.11 -2.31 32.51
N ASP A 560 8.67 -2.07 31.32
CA ASP A 560 10.06 -1.71 31.12
C ASP A 560 10.31 -0.19 31.30
N GLY A 561 9.24 0.59 31.49
CA GLY A 561 9.29 2.02 31.77
C GLY A 561 9.02 2.93 30.57
N ASP A 562 8.71 2.36 29.41
CA ASP A 562 8.40 3.13 28.20
C ASP A 562 6.96 3.64 28.21
N VAL A 563 6.74 4.82 27.64
CA VAL A 563 5.40 5.43 27.51
C VAL A 563 4.93 5.37 26.06
N ILE A 564 3.79 4.69 25.84
CA ILE A 564 3.11 4.60 24.55
C ILE A 564 1.93 5.57 24.57
N ILE A 565 2.00 6.63 23.77
CA ILE A 565 0.94 7.63 23.65
C ILE A 565 0.06 7.33 22.42
N LYS A 566 -1.25 7.26 22.63
CA LYS A 566 -2.28 7.08 21.59
C LYS A 566 -3.22 8.29 21.57
N GLY A 567 -3.69 8.63 20.38
CA GLY A 567 -4.67 9.69 20.16
C GLY A 567 -4.09 11.05 19.79
N GLY A 568 -4.80 11.74 18.90
CA GLY A 568 -4.37 13.04 18.39
C GLY A 568 -4.37 14.16 19.44
N ALA A 569 -5.15 14.04 20.52
CA ALA A 569 -5.15 15.05 21.58
C ALA A 569 -3.86 15.03 22.42
N LEU A 570 -3.24 13.85 22.56
CA LEU A 570 -2.00 13.68 23.32
C LEU A 570 -0.75 13.69 22.43
N LYS A 571 -0.88 13.28 21.17
CA LYS A 571 0.22 13.19 20.20
C LYS A 571 -0.17 13.81 18.85
N SER A 572 -0.42 15.12 18.83
CA SER A 572 -0.66 15.85 17.58
C SER A 572 0.65 16.30 16.93
N ARG A 573 0.83 15.96 15.65
CA ARG A 573 1.94 16.46 14.82
C ARG A 573 1.78 17.93 14.41
N GLY A 574 0.57 18.48 14.57
CA GLY A 574 0.32 19.91 14.37
C GLY A 574 0.79 20.79 15.54
N LEU A 575 1.15 20.17 16.68
CA LEU A 575 1.73 20.88 17.81
C LEU A 575 3.20 21.24 17.55
N GLU A 576 3.57 22.42 18.01
CA GLU A 576 4.96 22.88 18.00
C GLU A 576 5.84 21.91 18.81
N LYS A 577 7.13 21.80 18.48
CA LYS A 577 8.03 20.80 19.08
C LYS A 577 8.09 20.95 20.60
N PHE A 578 8.12 22.17 21.14
CA PHE A 578 8.09 22.41 22.58
C PHE A 578 6.85 21.82 23.22
N GLN A 579 5.66 22.02 22.64
CA GLN A 579 4.41 21.50 23.19
C GLN A 579 4.37 19.97 23.21
N ARG A 580 4.93 19.33 22.17
CA ARG A 580 5.04 17.86 22.11
C ARG A 580 5.96 17.34 23.20
N VAL A 581 7.17 17.90 23.31
CA VAL A 581 8.15 17.51 24.34
C VAL A 581 7.57 17.75 25.74
N PHE A 582 6.94 18.89 25.97
CA PHE A 582 6.30 19.20 27.26
C PHE A 582 5.20 18.19 27.61
N LEU A 583 4.34 17.82 26.66
CA LEU A 583 3.31 16.80 26.89
C LEU A 583 3.91 15.43 27.16
N GLU A 584 4.94 15.03 26.41
CA GLU A 584 5.66 13.77 26.60
C GLU A 584 6.38 13.72 27.96
N GLU A 585 6.92 14.84 28.47
CA GLU A 585 7.56 14.92 29.78
C GLU A 585 6.56 14.93 30.95
N MET A 586 5.34 15.41 30.74
CA MET A 586 4.30 15.50 31.77
C MET A 586 3.47 14.23 31.94
N ILE A 587 3.36 13.43 30.88
CA ILE A 587 2.71 12.11 30.89
C ILE A 587 3.67 11.09 31.46
#